data_AF-A0A6N2UP06-F1
#
_entry.id   AF-A0A6N2UP06-F1
#
_cell.length_a   1.000
_cell.length_b   1.000
_cell.length_c   1.000
_cell.angle_alpha   90.00
_cell.angle_beta   90.00
_cell.angle_gamma   90.00
#
_symmetry.space_group_name_H-M   'P 1'
#
loop_
_entity.id
_entity.type
_entity.pdbx_description
1 polymer ?
#
loop_
_entity_poly.entity_id
_entity_poly.type
_entity_poly.pdbx_seq_one_letter_code
_entity_poly.pdbx_strand_id
1 'polypeptide(L)'
;MRKSLCLSSDVNAAFDPNFPDVYEGRNTSYINKGCVLTKYTGARGKSGSNDASAETMAKVIAIMEEEGVYWQAGELGAVDVGGGGTIAQFVAHMDVDTVDLGVPILSMHSPFELASKLDVYHTYKAFKAFYK
;
A
#
# COMPACT_ATOMS: atom_id res chain seq x y z
N MET A 1 -14.75 -8.82 14.86
CA MET A 1 -15.09 -9.63 13.67
C MET A 1 -13.93 -10.57 13.36
N ARG A 2 -13.57 -11.44 14.32
CA ARG A 2 -12.23 -12.03 14.45
C ARG A 2 -11.76 -13.03 13.39
N LYS A 3 -12.61 -13.31 12.39
CA LYS A 3 -12.26 -14.18 11.25
C LYS A 3 -12.24 -13.42 9.92
N SER A 4 -12.52 -12.12 9.96
CA SER A 4 -12.49 -11.26 8.79
C SER A 4 -11.08 -10.76 8.55
N LEU A 5 -10.70 -10.73 7.27
CA LEU A 5 -9.50 -10.08 6.77
C LEU A 5 -9.95 -8.94 5.85
N CYS A 6 -9.36 -7.76 5.99
CA CYS A 6 -9.65 -6.58 5.21
C CYS A 6 -8.42 -6.14 4.42
N LEU A 7 -8.63 -5.92 3.13
CA LEU A 7 -7.68 -5.23 2.27
C LEU A 7 -8.18 -3.79 2.11
N SER A 8 -7.60 -2.86 2.87
CA SER A 8 -7.89 -1.43 2.77
C SER A 8 -7.21 -0.90 1.52
N SER A 9 -7.98 -0.39 0.55
CA SER A 9 -7.41 0.05 -0.72
C SER A 9 -7.32 1.56 -0.80
N ASP A 10 -6.09 2.05 -0.96
CA ASP A 10 -5.78 3.44 -1.30
C ASP A 10 -4.51 3.50 -2.16
N VAL A 11 -4.30 4.59 -2.88
CA VAL A 11 -3.11 4.81 -3.71
C VAL A 11 -1.86 5.05 -2.86
N ASN A 12 -0.68 4.77 -3.43
CA ASN A 12 0.61 5.05 -2.79
C ASN A 12 1.43 6.03 -3.64
N ALA A 13 2.25 6.87 -2.99
CA ALA A 13 3.11 7.83 -3.69
C ALA A 13 4.32 7.11 -4.29
N ALA A 14 4.35 7.02 -5.62
CA ALA A 14 5.48 6.45 -6.33
C ALA A 14 6.67 7.42 -6.33
N PHE A 15 7.89 6.86 -6.40
CA PHE A 15 9.13 7.62 -6.54
C PHE A 15 9.10 8.52 -7.77
N ASP A 16 9.21 9.83 -7.55
CA ASP A 16 9.37 10.83 -8.60
C ASP A 16 10.86 11.21 -8.72
N PRO A 17 11.52 10.93 -9.85
CA PRO A 17 12.93 11.26 -10.05
C PRO A 17 13.21 12.77 -10.07
N ASN A 18 12.19 13.62 -10.22
CA ASN A 18 12.36 15.07 -10.11
C ASN A 18 12.44 15.55 -8.65
N PHE A 19 11.98 14.73 -7.70
CA PHE A 19 11.97 15.03 -6.26
C PHE A 19 12.56 13.87 -5.45
N PRO A 20 13.78 13.39 -5.74
CA PRO A 20 14.31 12.18 -5.12
C PRO A 20 14.50 12.33 -3.60
N ASP A 21 14.74 13.57 -3.12
CA ASP A 21 15.08 13.86 -1.73
C ASP A 21 13.94 13.64 -0.73
N VAL A 22 12.69 13.51 -1.20
CA VAL A 22 11.52 13.27 -0.33
C VAL A 22 11.21 11.79 -0.12
N TYR A 23 12.00 10.89 -0.72
CA TYR A 23 11.78 9.44 -0.67
C TYR A 23 12.96 8.71 -0.03
N GLU A 24 12.67 7.56 0.58
CA GLU A 24 13.70 6.57 0.92
C GLU A 24 13.72 5.51 -0.19
N GLY A 25 14.84 5.41 -0.91
CA GLY A 25 14.91 4.67 -2.17
C GLY A 25 14.68 3.15 -2.06
N ARG A 26 14.83 2.54 -0.87
CA ARG A 26 14.65 1.09 -0.68
C ARG A 26 13.25 0.70 -0.24
N ASN A 27 12.50 1.62 0.35
CA ASN A 27 11.16 1.38 0.88
C ASN A 27 10.07 2.19 0.18
N THR A 28 10.40 3.06 -0.78
CA THR A 28 9.40 3.72 -1.63
C THR A 28 8.85 2.80 -2.72
N SER A 29 7.64 3.08 -3.21
CA SER A 29 7.06 2.36 -4.34
C SER A 29 7.52 2.94 -5.68
N TYR A 30 7.58 2.09 -6.71
CA TYR A 30 7.95 2.48 -8.06
C TYR A 30 6.85 2.12 -9.06
N ILE A 31 6.73 2.92 -10.11
CA ILE A 31 5.85 2.63 -11.24
C ILE A 31 6.36 1.37 -11.99
N ASN A 32 5.42 0.56 -12.51
CA ASN A 32 5.66 -0.69 -13.24
C ASN A 32 6.29 -1.83 -12.41
N LYS A 33 5.99 -1.87 -11.12
CA LYS A 33 6.46 -2.92 -10.19
C LYS A 33 5.33 -3.67 -9.50
N GLY A 34 4.09 -3.45 -9.93
CA GLY A 34 2.90 -4.08 -9.36
C GLY A 34 2.27 -3.25 -8.24
N CYS A 35 1.29 -3.85 -7.58
CA CYS A 35 0.56 -3.18 -6.50
C CYS A 35 1.46 -2.99 -5.26
N VAL A 36 1.17 -1.95 -4.49
CA VAL A 36 1.94 -1.58 -3.30
C VAL A 36 1.25 -2.13 -2.07
N LEU A 37 1.93 -3.02 -1.34
CA LEU A 37 1.50 -3.50 -0.03
C LEU A 37 2.15 -2.62 1.05
N THR A 38 1.31 -1.88 1.78
CA THR A 38 1.76 -0.89 2.76
C THR A 38 1.46 -1.42 4.17
N LYS A 39 2.51 -1.76 4.92
CA LYS A 39 2.37 -2.31 6.28
C LYS A 39 1.83 -1.28 7.25
N TYR A 40 2.33 -0.05 7.14
CA TYR A 40 1.93 1.08 7.97
C TYR A 40 2.07 2.39 7.19
N THR A 41 1.34 3.40 7.65
CA THR A 41 1.42 4.78 7.18
C THR A 41 1.66 5.70 8.39
N GLY A 42 0.94 6.82 8.46
CA GLY A 42 0.98 7.74 9.60
C GLY A 42 2.09 8.78 9.52
N ALA A 43 2.41 9.37 10.66
CA ALA A 43 3.43 10.40 10.80
C ALA A 43 4.19 10.26 12.13
N ARG A 44 5.38 10.87 12.26
CA ARG A 44 6.13 10.99 13.53
C ARG A 44 6.29 9.65 14.27
N GLY A 45 6.70 8.61 13.54
CA GLY A 45 6.77 7.24 14.08
C GLY A 45 5.42 6.53 14.12
N LYS A 46 4.73 6.42 12.96
CA LYS A 46 3.49 5.64 12.74
C LYS A 46 2.25 6.13 13.48
N SER A 47 2.24 7.36 13.99
CA SER A 47 1.06 7.93 14.66
C SER A 47 -0.13 8.01 13.70
N GLY A 48 -1.33 7.67 14.18
CA GLY A 48 -2.57 7.75 13.41
C GLY A 48 -2.65 6.76 12.25
N SER A 49 -2.02 5.59 12.37
CA SER A 49 -2.00 4.55 11.33
C SER A 49 -2.47 3.19 11.83
N ASN A 50 -2.89 2.34 10.89
CA ASN A 50 -2.90 0.91 11.09
C ASN A 50 -1.48 0.38 10.85
N ASP A 51 -1.01 -0.54 11.70
CA ASP A 51 0.25 -1.28 11.50
C ASP A 51 -0.08 -2.76 11.40
N ALA A 52 -0.13 -3.29 10.18
CA ALA A 52 -0.53 -4.66 9.92
C ALA A 52 0.43 -5.66 10.58
N SER A 53 -0.12 -6.74 11.16
CA SER A 53 0.67 -7.80 11.78
C SER A 53 1.49 -8.57 10.75
N ALA A 54 2.58 -9.21 11.20
CA ALA A 54 3.43 -10.01 10.31
C ALA A 54 2.66 -11.19 9.71
N GLU A 55 1.74 -11.79 10.47
CA GLU A 55 0.86 -12.87 10.05
C GLU A 55 -0.10 -12.41 8.96
N THR A 56 -0.68 -11.21 9.10
CA THR A 56 -1.56 -10.59 8.10
C THR A 56 -0.79 -10.34 6.80
N MET A 57 0.40 -9.75 6.90
CA MET A 57 1.29 -9.51 5.75
C MET A 57 1.63 -10.82 5.04
N ALA A 58 2.07 -11.84 5.77
CA ALA A 58 2.44 -13.14 5.20
C ALA A 58 1.27 -13.80 4.47
N LYS A 59 0.06 -13.73 5.04
CA LYS A 59 -1.15 -14.28 4.42
C LYS A 59 -1.49 -13.58 3.11
N VAL A 60 -1.46 -12.24 3.07
CA VAL A 60 -1.77 -11.47 1.85
C VAL A 60 -0.70 -11.64 0.77
N ILE A 61 0.58 -11.71 1.16
CA ILE A 61 1.67 -12.02 0.24
C ILE A 61 1.47 -13.40 -0.38
N ALA A 62 1.19 -14.43 0.43
CA ALA A 62 0.97 -15.79 -0.08
C ALA A 62 -0.15 -15.86 -1.13
N ILE A 63 -1.27 -15.18 -0.88
CA ILE A 63 -2.39 -15.06 -1.83
C ILE A 63 -1.94 -14.44 -3.17
N MET A 64 -1.13 -13.37 -3.11
CA MET A 64 -0.63 -12.69 -4.30
C MET A 64 0.38 -13.55 -5.08
N GLU A 65 1.31 -14.21 -4.37
CA GLU A 65 2.34 -15.07 -4.96
C GLU A 65 1.72 -16.29 -5.67
N GLU A 66 0.74 -16.95 -5.05
CA GLU A 66 0.04 -18.12 -5.63
C GLU A 66 -0.65 -17.78 -6.97
N GLU A 67 -1.12 -16.54 -7.12
CA GLU A 67 -1.82 -16.06 -8.32
C GLU A 67 -0.91 -15.31 -9.32
N GLY A 68 0.41 -15.30 -9.05
CA GLY A 68 1.41 -14.61 -9.87
C GLY A 68 1.11 -13.10 -9.99
N VAL A 69 0.77 -12.46 -8.87
CA VAL A 69 0.57 -11.02 -8.78
C VAL A 69 1.91 -10.36 -8.48
N TYR A 70 2.33 -9.43 -9.33
CA TYR A 70 3.46 -8.57 -9.01
C TYR A 70 3.05 -7.56 -7.95
N TRP A 71 3.86 -7.47 -6.92
CA TRP A 71 3.67 -6.57 -5.80
C TRP A 71 5.02 -6.06 -5.31
N GLN A 72 4.97 -4.98 -4.52
CA GLN A 72 6.13 -4.38 -3.88
C GLN A 72 5.72 -3.86 -2.50
N ALA A 73 6.67 -3.77 -1.57
CA ALA A 73 6.48 -2.98 -0.37
C ALA A 73 6.58 -1.48 -0.72
N GLY A 74 5.87 -0.62 0.01
CA GLY A 74 5.98 0.82 -0.17
C GLY A 74 5.60 1.60 1.08
N GLU A 75 6.42 2.58 1.43
CA GLU A 75 6.17 3.61 2.42
C GLU A 75 5.84 4.95 1.74
N LEU A 76 5.12 5.81 2.46
CA LEU A 76 4.76 7.16 2.02
C LEU A 76 5.91 8.14 2.27
N GLY A 77 6.93 8.08 1.41
CA GLY A 77 8.10 8.98 1.47
C GLY A 77 9.11 8.59 2.56
N ALA A 78 10.14 9.42 2.72
CA ALA A 78 11.11 9.26 3.81
C ALA A 78 10.51 9.65 5.17
N VAL A 79 11.07 9.07 6.23
CA VAL A 79 10.65 9.36 7.63
C VAL A 79 10.64 10.86 7.88
N ASP A 80 9.56 11.35 8.49
CA ASP A 80 9.31 12.75 8.87
C ASP A 80 9.21 13.77 7.71
N VAL A 81 9.33 13.34 6.46
CA VAL A 81 9.09 14.22 5.30
C VAL A 81 7.60 14.39 5.03
N GLY A 82 6.83 13.32 5.23
CA GLY A 82 5.40 13.27 4.98
C GLY A 82 4.60 12.82 6.19
N GLY A 83 3.29 12.84 6.00
CA GLY A 83 2.33 12.19 6.87
C GLY A 83 1.25 11.57 6.00
N GLY A 84 0.77 10.40 6.40
CA GLY A 84 -0.34 9.74 5.76
C GLY A 84 -1.37 9.28 6.77
N GLY A 85 -2.21 8.36 6.33
CA GLY A 85 -3.25 7.76 7.15
C GLY A 85 -4.40 7.38 6.24
N THR A 86 -4.73 6.09 6.25
CA THR A 86 -5.86 5.57 5.49
C THR A 86 -7.02 5.27 6.43
N ILE A 87 -8.13 4.82 5.85
CA ILE A 87 -9.26 4.32 6.62
C ILE A 87 -8.99 2.96 7.28
N ALA A 88 -7.87 2.29 6.99
CA ALA A 88 -7.50 1.00 7.57
C ALA A 88 -7.54 1.02 9.09
N GLN A 89 -7.11 2.13 9.71
CA GLN A 89 -7.15 2.27 11.16
C GLN A 89 -8.56 2.12 11.72
N PHE A 90 -9.58 2.68 11.09
CA PHE A 90 -10.96 2.62 11.59
C PHE A 90 -11.53 1.21 11.46
N VAL A 91 -11.22 0.50 10.37
CA VAL A 91 -11.63 -0.89 10.19
C VAL A 91 -10.92 -1.80 11.21
N ALA A 92 -9.63 -1.59 11.45
CA ALA A 92 -8.87 -2.34 12.44
C ALA A 92 -9.41 -2.17 13.87
N HIS A 93 -9.92 -0.99 14.24
CA HIS A 93 -10.60 -0.77 15.53
C HIS A 93 -11.85 -1.64 15.72
N MET A 94 -12.38 -2.26 14.65
CA MET A 94 -13.50 -3.22 14.71
C MET A 94 -13.05 -4.67 14.94
N ASP A 95 -11.78 -4.89 15.33
CA ASP A 95 -11.19 -6.20 15.57
C ASP A 95 -11.21 -7.06 14.28
N VAL A 96 -10.69 -6.46 13.20
CA VAL A 96 -10.52 -7.00 11.85
C VAL A 96 -9.05 -6.84 11.44
N ASP A 97 -8.40 -7.94 11.06
CA ASP A 97 -7.05 -7.90 10.51
C ASP A 97 -7.09 -7.10 9.19
N THR A 98 -6.36 -5.99 9.14
CA THR A 98 -6.42 -5.04 8.03
C THR A 98 -5.02 -4.73 7.54
N VAL A 99 -4.84 -4.58 6.24
CA VAL A 99 -3.60 -4.10 5.62
C VAL A 99 -3.92 -3.21 4.42
N ASP A 100 -3.09 -2.20 4.17
CA ASP A 100 -3.24 -1.30 3.03
C ASP A 100 -2.63 -1.89 1.76
N LEU A 101 -3.36 -1.82 0.64
CA LEU A 101 -2.87 -2.21 -0.69
C LEU A 101 -3.44 -1.33 -1.80
N GLY A 102 -2.59 -0.84 -2.71
CA GLY A 102 -3.12 -0.16 -3.89
C GLY A 102 -2.12 0.18 -4.97
N VAL A 103 -2.49 1.12 -5.84
CA VAL A 103 -1.72 1.46 -7.04
C VAL A 103 -0.69 2.56 -6.71
N PRO A 104 0.59 2.41 -7.12
CA PRO A 104 1.56 3.50 -7.05
C PRO A 104 1.21 4.55 -8.11
N ILE A 105 1.11 5.82 -7.70
CA ILE A 105 0.79 6.94 -8.59
C ILE A 105 1.82 8.06 -8.47
N LEU A 106 1.95 8.85 -9.53
CA LEU A 106 2.70 10.11 -9.52
C LEU A 106 1.73 11.29 -9.42
N SER A 107 2.21 12.36 -8.79
CA SER A 107 1.49 13.62 -8.63
C SER A 107 0.13 13.46 -7.91
N MET A 108 0.09 12.64 -6.86
CA MET A 108 -1.09 12.43 -5.99
C MET A 108 -1.71 13.77 -5.56
N HIS A 109 -3.03 13.87 -5.62
CA HIS A 109 -3.84 15.07 -5.39
C HIS A 109 -3.68 16.22 -6.40
N SER A 110 -2.98 16.01 -7.52
CA SER A 110 -2.97 16.99 -8.61
C SER A 110 -4.26 16.91 -9.45
N PRO A 111 -4.57 17.93 -10.27
CA PRO A 111 -5.67 17.83 -11.25
C PRO A 111 -5.48 16.73 -12.31
N PHE A 112 -4.27 16.16 -12.43
CA PHE A 112 -3.95 15.12 -13.41
C PHE A 112 -2.92 14.14 -12.86
N GLU A 113 -3.40 13.08 -12.22
CA GLU A 113 -2.59 12.02 -11.65
C GLU A 113 -2.19 10.99 -12.71
N LEU A 114 -1.06 10.31 -12.48
CA LEU A 114 -0.50 9.31 -13.40
C LEU A 114 -0.37 7.95 -12.72
N ALA A 115 -0.84 6.91 -13.39
CA ALA A 115 -0.70 5.52 -12.96
C ALA A 115 -0.25 4.65 -14.14
N SER A 116 0.47 3.55 -13.86
CA SER A 116 0.77 2.56 -14.89
C SER A 116 -0.39 1.60 -15.10
N LYS A 117 -0.60 1.22 -16.37
CA LYS A 117 -1.50 0.14 -16.77
C LYS A 117 -1.10 -1.21 -16.14
N LEU A 118 0.20 -1.48 -16.00
CA LEU A 118 0.69 -2.72 -15.40
C LEU A 118 0.28 -2.78 -13.93
N ASP A 119 0.52 -1.70 -13.19
CA ASP A 119 0.22 -1.65 -11.76
C ASP A 119 -1.28 -1.73 -11.51
N VAL A 120 -2.10 -1.00 -12.29
CA VAL A 120 -3.57 -1.10 -12.23
C VAL A 120 -4.05 -2.52 -12.49
N TYR A 121 -3.48 -3.21 -13.49
CA TYR A 121 -3.85 -4.59 -13.80
C TYR A 121 -3.48 -5.57 -12.68
N HIS A 122 -2.29 -5.41 -12.09
CA HIS A 122 -1.86 -6.26 -10.98
C HIS A 122 -2.62 -5.98 -9.69
N THR A 123 -3.03 -4.73 -9.42
CA THR A 123 -3.96 -4.42 -8.32
C THR A 123 -5.32 -5.10 -8.53
N TYR A 124 -5.87 -5.08 -9.75
CA TYR A 124 -7.07 -5.86 -10.07
C TYR A 124 -6.87 -7.36 -9.79
N LYS A 125 -5.74 -7.94 -10.24
CA LYS A 125 -5.44 -9.35 -9.95
C LYS A 125 -5.32 -9.62 -8.45
N ALA A 126 -4.69 -8.72 -7.69
CA ALA A 126 -4.56 -8.83 -6.23
C ALA A 126 -5.93 -8.90 -5.55
N PHE A 127 -6.85 -8.00 -5.92
CA PHE A 127 -8.20 -8.00 -5.38
C PHE A 127 -8.97 -9.27 -5.77
N LYS A 128 -8.84 -9.71 -7.02
CA LYS A 128 -9.45 -10.95 -7.47
C LYS A 128 -8.91 -12.17 -6.70
N ALA A 129 -7.61 -12.23 -6.47
CA ALA A 129 -6.95 -13.29 -5.70
C ALA A 129 -7.44 -13.29 -4.24
N PHE A 130 -7.55 -12.11 -3.62
CA PHE A 130 -8.00 -11.96 -2.23
C PHE A 130 -9.41 -12.48 -1.95
N TYR A 131 -10.31 -12.43 -2.94
CA TYR A 131 -11.70 -12.88 -2.80
C TYR A 131 -11.95 -14.33 -3.24
N LYS A 132 -10.92 -15.08 -3.66
CA LYS A 132 -11.05 -16.51 -3.91
C LYS A 132 -11.00 -17.30 -2.60
#